data_AF-A0A1C6P232-F1
#
_entry.id   AF-A0A1C6P232-F1
#
_cell.length_a   1.000
_cell.length_b   1.000
_cell.length_c   1.000
_cell.angle_alpha   90.00
_cell.angle_beta   90.00
_cell.angle_gamma   90.00
#
_symmetry.space_group_name_H-M   'P 1'
#
loop_
_entity.id
_entity.type
_entity.pdbx_description
1 polymer ?
#
loop_
_entity_poly.entity_id
_entity_poly.type
_entity_poly.pdbx_seq_one_letter_code
_entity_poly.pdbx_strand_id
1 'polypeptide(L)'
;MPDEDRITVNFATLQHLSGDLEAILRVLNEKLDALYERTAKAVLSWDGEAREGFIDELDKWSHSADDLKATQAWLHEVVVKGHLNYAAANRSVLEGWGGGA
;
A
#
# COMPACT_ATOMS: atom_id res chain seq x y z
N MET A 1 -16.63 -26.87 -8.59
CA MET A 1 -16.52 -25.53 -7.98
C MET A 1 -15.31 -24.77 -8.54
N PRO A 2 -15.28 -24.42 -9.84
CA PRO A 2 -14.12 -23.73 -10.42
C PRO A 2 -14.10 -22.20 -10.18
N ASP A 3 -15.27 -21.56 -9.99
CA ASP A 3 -15.34 -20.11 -9.76
C ASP A 3 -14.91 -19.71 -8.35
N GLU A 4 -15.16 -20.57 -7.36
CA GLU A 4 -14.79 -20.35 -5.96
C GLU A 4 -13.26 -20.35 -5.76
N ASP A 5 -12.60 -21.35 -6.36
CA ASP A 5 -11.16 -21.45 -6.41
C ASP A 5 -10.53 -20.25 -7.13
N ARG A 6 -11.13 -19.81 -8.25
CA ARG A 6 -10.65 -18.64 -9.01
C ARG A 6 -10.77 -17.33 -8.23
N ILE A 7 -11.85 -17.13 -7.49
CA ILE A 7 -12.04 -15.92 -6.65
C ILE A 7 -11.03 -15.92 -5.50
N THR A 8 -10.83 -17.06 -4.83
CA THR A 8 -9.83 -17.21 -3.76
C THR A 8 -8.42 -16.89 -4.25
N VAL A 9 -8.01 -17.41 -5.41
CA VAL A 9 -6.71 -17.12 -6.04
C VAL A 9 -6.55 -15.63 -6.36
N ASN A 10 -7.61 -14.97 -6.85
CA ASN A 10 -7.58 -13.54 -7.13
C ASN A 10 -7.37 -12.71 -5.85
N PHE A 11 -8.02 -13.05 -4.73
CA PHE A 11 -7.81 -12.36 -3.45
C PHE A 11 -6.40 -12.57 -2.89
N ALA A 12 -5.88 -13.80 -2.96
CA ALA A 12 -4.50 -14.08 -2.57
C ALA A 12 -3.50 -13.25 -3.39
N THR A 13 -3.76 -13.10 -4.69
CA THR A 13 -2.95 -12.25 -5.58
C THR A 13 -3.03 -10.77 -5.19
N LEU A 14 -4.23 -10.25 -4.90
CA LEU A 14 -4.41 -8.86 -4.45
C LEU A 14 -3.73 -8.59 -3.10
N GLN A 15 -3.77 -9.55 -2.18
CA GLN A 15 -3.10 -9.44 -0.89
C GLN A 15 -1.58 -9.42 -1.05
N HIS A 16 -1.04 -10.27 -1.92
CA HIS A 16 0.39 -10.28 -2.26
C HIS A 16 0.84 -8.93 -2.86
N LEU A 17 0.12 -8.44 -3.87
CA LEU A 17 0.41 -7.15 -4.51
C LEU A 17 0.34 -5.97 -3.53
N SER A 18 -0.59 -6.03 -2.57
CA SER A 18 -0.69 -5.01 -1.51
C SER A 18 0.54 -5.02 -0.59
N GLY A 19 1.05 -6.22 -0.26
CA GLY A 19 2.29 -6.37 0.52
C GLY A 19 3.53 -5.93 -0.25
N ASP A 20 3.62 -6.22 -1.55
CA ASP A 20 4.71 -5.74 -2.40
C ASP A 20 4.72 -4.21 -2.49
N LEU A 21 3.54 -3.59 -2.63
CA LEU A 21 3.41 -2.13 -2.65
C LEU A 21 3.89 -1.50 -1.33
N GLU A 22 3.54 -2.10 -0.19
CA GLU A 22 4.02 -1.69 1.13
C GLU A 22 5.55 -1.74 1.23
N ALA A 23 6.16 -2.84 0.75
CA ALA A 23 7.60 -2.99 0.76
C ALA A 23 8.30 -1.96 -0.13
N ILE A 24 7.77 -1.71 -1.34
CA ILE A 24 8.27 -0.69 -2.26
C ILE A 24 8.20 0.70 -1.61
N LEU A 25 7.06 1.02 -0.99
CA LEU A 25 6.85 2.27 -0.25
C LEU A 25 7.86 2.44 0.88
N ARG A 26 8.13 1.38 1.65
CA ARG A 26 9.13 1.42 2.73
C ARG A 26 10.52 1.74 2.18
N VAL A 27 10.94 1.03 1.13
CA VAL A 27 12.25 1.24 0.48
C VAL A 27 12.37 2.65 -0.10
N LEU A 28 11.28 3.20 -0.66
CA LEU A 28 11.25 4.58 -1.17
C LEU A 28 11.48 5.60 -0.05
N ASN A 29 10.80 5.46 1.09
CA ASN A 29 11.01 6.32 2.26
C ASN A 29 12.44 6.21 2.79
N GLU A 30 12.96 4.99 2.98
CA GLU A 30 14.34 4.77 3.45
C GLU A 30 15.37 5.47 2.54
N LYS A 31 15.18 5.40 1.21
CA LYS A 31 16.07 6.06 0.25
C LYS A 31 15.97 7.59 0.32
N LEU A 32 14.78 8.14 0.55
CA LEU A 32 14.63 9.58 0.69
C LEU A 32 15.22 10.07 2.02
N ASP A 33 15.00 9.36 3.13
CA ASP A 33 15.62 9.71 4.42
C ASP A 33 17.15 9.74 4.29
N ALA A 34 17.73 8.72 3.64
CA ALA A 34 19.16 8.69 3.36
C ALA A 34 19.63 9.84 2.45
N LEU A 35 18.82 10.20 1.44
CA LEU A 35 19.09 11.36 0.60
C LEU A 35 19.05 12.64 1.44
N TYR A 36 18.04 12.81 2.29
CA TYR A 36 17.91 13.97 3.17
C TYR A 36 19.11 14.09 4.10
N GLU A 37 19.50 13.02 4.81
CA GLU A 37 20.66 13.03 5.71
C GLU A 37 21.96 13.43 4.99
N ARG A 38 22.16 12.92 3.78
CA ARG A 38 23.34 13.25 2.96
C ARG A 38 23.31 14.70 2.47
N THR A 39 22.13 15.15 2.04
CA THR A 39 21.97 16.46 1.41
C THR A 39 21.86 17.57 2.45
N ALA A 40 21.37 17.30 3.66
CA ALA A 40 21.27 18.28 4.75
C ALA A 40 22.62 18.94 5.07
N LYS A 41 23.71 18.18 5.05
CA LYS A 41 25.07 18.71 5.22
C LYS A 41 25.51 19.63 4.07
N ALA A 42 25.07 19.35 2.85
CA ALA A 42 25.38 20.15 1.66
C ALA A 42 24.48 21.39 1.56
N VAL A 43 23.20 21.28 1.94
CA VAL A 43 22.21 22.38 1.96
C VAL A 43 22.65 23.52 2.87
N LEU A 44 23.38 23.24 3.95
CA LEU A 44 23.98 24.28 4.81
C LEU A 44 24.99 25.17 4.07
N SER A 45 25.54 24.70 2.94
CA SER A 45 26.47 25.45 2.10
C SER A 45 25.82 26.07 0.86
N TRP A 46 24.54 25.80 0.62
CA TRP A 46 23.80 26.29 -0.55
C TRP A 46 23.10 27.60 -0.20
N ASP A 47 23.30 28.62 -1.04
CA ASP A 47 22.65 29.92 -0.90
C ASP A 47 21.28 29.95 -1.60
N GLY A 48 20.33 30.64 -0.94
CA GLY A 48 19.04 31.10 -1.49
C GLY A 48 18.27 30.11 -2.37
N GLU A 49 18.29 30.34 -3.67
CA GLU A 49 17.46 29.67 -4.67
C GLU A 49 17.70 28.15 -4.75
N ALA A 50 18.95 27.70 -4.58
CA ALA A 50 19.26 26.27 -4.61
C ALA A 50 18.73 25.52 -3.38
N ARG A 51 18.73 26.19 -2.22
CA ARG A 51 18.16 25.66 -0.99
C ARG A 51 16.64 25.63 -1.04
N GLU A 52 16.03 26.71 -1.52
CA GLU A 52 14.57 26.82 -1.66
C GLU A 52 14.04 25.78 -2.65
N GLY A 53 14.64 25.65 -3.84
CA GLY A 53 14.23 24.64 -4.82
C GLY A 53 14.37 23.19 -4.32
N PHE A 54 15.39 22.90 -3.49
CA PHE A 54 15.52 21.59 -2.86
C PHE A 54 14.41 21.32 -1.83
N ILE A 55 14.04 22.32 -1.02
CA ILE A 55 12.96 22.21 -0.04
C ILE A 55 11.62 21.99 -0.76
N ASP A 56 11.35 22.76 -1.82
CA ASP A 56 10.11 22.61 -2.60
C ASP A 56 9.97 21.19 -3.19
N GLU A 57 11.07 20.63 -3.69
CA GLU A 57 11.05 19.28 -4.26
C GLU A 57 10.90 18.21 -3.18
N LEU A 58 11.47 18.44 -2.00
CA LEU A 58 11.30 17.57 -0.83
C LEU A 58 9.83 17.56 -0.35
N ASP A 59 9.19 18.73 -0.28
CA ASP A 59 7.78 18.85 0.11
C ASP A 59 6.85 18.14 -0.88
N LYS A 60 7.06 18.31 -2.19
CA LYS A 60 6.30 17.58 -3.22
C LYS A 60 6.47 16.07 -3.09
N TRP A 61 7.69 15.62 -2.82
CA TRP A 61 7.96 14.21 -2.62
C TRP A 61 7.24 13.69 -1.37
N SER A 62 7.33 14.40 -0.25
CA SER A 62 6.66 14.02 0.99
C SER A 62 5.16 13.87 0.78
N HIS A 63 4.55 14.83 0.08
CA HIS A 63 3.12 14.78 -0.24
C HIS A 63 2.75 13.56 -1.11
N SER A 64 3.57 13.26 -2.11
CA SER A 64 3.36 12.10 -2.99
C SER A 64 3.52 10.77 -2.25
N ALA A 65 4.45 10.70 -1.30
CA ALA A 65 4.66 9.52 -0.46
C ALA A 65 3.47 9.28 0.48
N ASP A 66 2.90 10.35 1.04
CA ASP A 66 1.72 10.26 1.91
C ASP A 66 0.47 9.85 1.14
N ASP A 67 0.26 10.37 -0.07
CA ASP A 67 -0.84 9.95 -0.95
C ASP A 67 -0.74 8.47 -1.34
N LEU A 68 0.47 8.00 -1.64
CA LEU A 68 0.71 6.59 -1.98
C LEU A 68 0.48 5.67 -0.77
N LYS A 69 0.87 6.09 0.45
CA LYS A 69 0.54 5.37 1.70
C LYS A 69 -0.97 5.33 1.95
N ALA A 70 -1.68 6.43 1.74
CA ALA A 70 -3.13 6.48 1.90
C ALA A 70 -3.84 5.54 0.91
N THR A 71 -3.39 5.53 -0.34
CA THR A 71 -3.89 4.63 -1.39
C THR A 71 -3.63 3.15 -1.04
N GLN A 72 -2.45 2.82 -0.52
CA GLN A 72 -2.12 1.47 -0.07
C GLN A 72 -3.01 1.03 1.10
N ALA A 73 -3.22 1.90 2.09
CA ALA A 73 -4.08 1.62 3.23
C ALA A 73 -5.53 1.35 2.78
N TRP A 74 -6.05 2.16 1.86
CA TRP A 74 -7.36 1.96 1.25
C TRP A 74 -7.44 0.63 0.49
N LEU A 75 -6.44 0.30 -0.33
CA LEU A 75 -6.42 -0.96 -1.08
C LEU A 75 -6.40 -2.17 -0.12
N HIS A 76 -5.56 -2.12 0.91
CA HIS A 76 -5.46 -3.17 1.92
C HIS A 76 -6.80 -3.39 2.63
N GLU A 77 -7.48 -2.30 3.02
CA GLU A 77 -8.80 -2.36 3.64
C GLU A 77 -9.84 -3.01 2.71
N VAL A 78 -9.87 -2.64 1.44
CA VAL A 78 -10.78 -3.22 0.44
C VAL A 78 -10.53 -4.72 0.26
N VAL A 79 -9.27 -5.15 0.16
CA VAL A 79 -8.91 -6.56 -0.01
C VAL A 79 -9.29 -7.38 1.23
N VAL A 80 -8.98 -6.90 2.43
CA VAL A 80 -9.31 -7.60 3.69
C VAL A 80 -10.82 -7.69 3.90
N LYS A 81 -11.56 -6.59 3.70
CA LYS A 81 -13.03 -6.57 3.82
C LYS A 81 -13.69 -7.45 2.77
N GLY A 82 -13.20 -7.42 1.53
CA GLY A 82 -13.70 -8.28 0.44
C GLY A 82 -13.54 -9.76 0.77
N HIS A 83 -12.35 -10.16 1.25
CA HIS A 83 -12.08 -11.54 1.65
C HIS A 83 -12.97 -12.01 2.81
N LEU A 84 -13.14 -11.18 3.86
CA LEU A 84 -14.01 -11.51 5.00
C LEU A 84 -15.48 -11.68 4.59
N ASN A 85 -16.00 -10.77 3.77
CA ASN A 85 -17.38 -10.84 3.29
C ASN A 85 -17.61 -12.08 2.41
N TYR A 86 -16.66 -12.39 1.53
CA TYR A 86 -16.72 -13.58 0.70
C TYR A 86 -16.67 -14.87 1.53
N ALA A 87 -15.75 -14.98 2.48
CA ALA A 87 -15.64 -16.14 3.36
C ALA A 87 -16.91 -16.34 4.20
N ALA A 88 -17.52 -15.26 4.69
CA ALA A 88 -18.77 -15.31 5.44
C ALA A 88 -19.95 -15.75 4.55
N ALA A 89 -20.06 -15.20 3.34
CA ALA A 89 -21.09 -15.60 2.37
C ALA A 89 -20.94 -17.07 1.96
N ASN A 90 -19.71 -17.52 1.72
CA ASN A 90 -19.45 -18.91 1.36
C ASN A 90 -19.81 -19.88 2.49
N ARG A 91 -19.43 -19.55 3.73
CA ARG A 91 -19.81 -20.35 4.91
C ARG A 91 -21.32 -20.44 5.05
N SER A 92 -22.03 -19.32 4.88
CA SER A 92 -23.50 -19.27 4.93
C SER A 92 -24.15 -20.15 3.86
N VAL A 93 -23.59 -20.19 2.65
CA VAL A 93 -24.03 -21.12 1.59
C VAL A 93 -23.77 -22.57 2.01
N LEU A 94 -22.59 -22.91 2.51
CA LEU A 94 -22.31 -24.29 2.94
C LEU A 94 -23.21 -24.74 4.12
N GLU A 95 -23.47 -23.86 5.08
CA GLU A 95 -24.39 -24.14 6.20
C GLU A 95 -25.85 -24.26 5.74
N GLY A 96 -26.28 -23.42 4.79
CA GLY A 96 -27.65 -23.43 4.24
C GLY A 96 -27.99 -24.69 3.44
N TRP A 97 -27.00 -25.35 2.86
CA TRP A 97 -27.18 -26.63 2.13
C TRP A 97 -26.88 -27.86 3.00
N GLY A 98 -26.28 -27.69 4.18
CA GLY A 98 -26.00 -28.76 5.15
C GLY A 98 -27.10 -29.01 6.20
N GLY A 99 -28.07 -28.10 6.34
CA GLY A 99 -29.20 -28.22 7.27
C GLY A 99 -30.45 -28.91 6.72
N GLY A 100 -30.39 -29.44 5.49
CA GLY A 100 -31.49 -30.12 4.81
C GLY A 100 -31.18 -31.60 4.55
N ALA A 101 -31.00 -32.39 5.61
CA ALA A 101 -31.02 -33.85 5.57
C ALA A 101 -31.60 -34.39 6.89
#